data_AF-A0A1A3UD15-F1
#
_entry.id   AF-A0A1A3UD15-F1
#
_cell.length_a   1.000
_cell.length_b   1.000
_cell.length_c   1.000
_cell.angle_alpha   90.00
_cell.angle_beta   90.00
_cell.angle_gamma   90.00
#
_symmetry.space_group_name_H-M   'P 1'
#
loop_
_entity.id
_entity.type
_entity.pdbx_description
1 polymer ?
#
loop_
_entity_poly.entity_id
_entity_poly.type
_entity_poly.pdbx_seq_one_letter_code
_entity_poly.pdbx_strand_id
1 'polypeptide(L)' 'MLTRLAKSTGIAPDLLHDHPNVLIGSLDHVVEMLHSRRETQGVNYVTVQQSQIESFAPVIDRLHGR' A
#
# COMPACT_ATOMS: atom_id res chain seq x y z
N MET A 1 -8.52 -8.18 8.15
CA MET A 1 -7.08 -7.96 7.89
C MET A 1 -6.52 -6.81 8.71
N LEU A 2 -7.09 -5.60 8.63
CA LEU A 2 -6.70 -4.41 9.41
C LEU A 2 -6.63 -4.63 10.93
N THR A 3 -7.56 -5.38 11.53
CA THR A 3 -7.56 -5.69 12.97
C THR A 3 -6.32 -6.47 13.42
N ARG A 4 -5.70 -7.28 12.55
CA ARG A 4 -4.43 -7.97 12.88
C ARG A 4 -3.26 -7.00 12.85
N LEU A 5 -3.21 -6.10 11.87
CA LEU A 5 -2.19 -5.05 11.79
C LEU A 5 -2.27 -4.08 12.98
N ALA A 6 -3.49 -3.72 13.42
CA ALA A 6 -3.71 -2.87 14.59
C ALA A 6 -3.08 -3.46 15.85
N LYS A 7 -3.30 -4.77 16.06
CA LYS A 7 -2.72 -5.48 17.21
C LYS A 7 -1.18 -5.57 17.16
N SER A 8 -0.58 -5.67 15.97
CA SER A 8 0.88 -5.77 15.83
C SER A 8 1.60 -4.41 15.85
N THR A 9 0.91 -3.32 15.51
CA THR A 9 1.48 -1.96 15.43
C THR A 9 1.14 -1.08 16.62
N GLY A 10 0.09 -1.41 17.38
CA GLY A 10 -0.44 -0.57 18.46
C GLY A 10 -1.25 0.63 17.95
N ILE A 11 -1.47 0.74 16.64
CA ILE A 11 -2.22 1.82 16.00
C ILE A 11 -3.71 1.44 15.93
N ALA A 12 -4.59 2.40 16.20
CA ALA A 12 -6.02 2.20 16.07
C ALA A 12 -6.40 1.76 14.63
N PRO A 13 -7.33 0.80 14.45
CA PRO A 13 -7.71 0.28 13.13
C PRO A 13 -8.11 1.37 12.13
N ASP A 14 -8.81 2.40 12.60
CA ASP A 14 -9.29 3.49 11.76
C ASP A 14 -8.14 4.35 11.23
N LEU A 15 -7.09 4.55 12.04
CA LEU A 15 -5.89 5.29 11.65
C LEU A 15 -4.98 4.49 10.71
N LEU A 16 -5.08 3.17 10.71
CA LEU A 16 -4.32 2.32 9.78
C LEU A 16 -4.81 2.42 8.36
N HIS A 17 -6.09 2.74 8.15
CA HIS A 17 -6.64 2.92 6.81
C HIS A 17 -5.92 4.05 6.06
N ASP A 18 -5.71 5.17 6.75
CA ASP A 18 -5.10 6.36 6.16
C ASP A 18 -3.58 6.41 6.34
N HIS A 19 -2.99 5.36 6.93
CA HIS A 19 -1.56 5.31 7.19
C HIS A 19 -0.74 5.17 5.87
N PRO A 20 0.28 6.00 5.64
CA PRO A 20 1.00 6.08 4.36
C PRO A 20 1.76 4.80 3.96
N ASN A 21 2.04 3.90 4.91
CA ASN A 21 2.68 2.61 4.62
C ASN A 21 1.70 1.44 4.53
N VAL A 22 0.41 1.68 4.72
CA VAL A 22 -0.62 0.66 4.54
C VAL A 22 -1.10 0.72 3.09
N LEU A 23 -1.03 -0.43 2.42
CA LEU A 23 -1.48 -0.67 1.06
C LEU A 23 -2.42 -1.88 1.09
N ILE A 24 -3.69 -1.64 1.45
CA ILE A 24 -4.70 -2.69 1.60
C ILE A 24 -5.89 -2.31 0.74
N GLY A 25 -6.36 -3.24 -0.09
CA GLY A 25 -7.50 -3.02 -0.96
C GLY A 25 -7.47 -3.95 -2.17
N SER A 26 -8.30 -3.65 -3.17
CA SER A 26 -8.17 -4.26 -4.49
C SER A 26 -6.90 -3.77 -5.20
N LEU A 27 -6.49 -4.49 -6.24
CA LEU A 27 -5.36 -4.11 -7.08
C LEU A 27 -5.47 -2.66 -7.59
N ASP A 28 -6.61 -2.30 -8.19
CA ASP A 28 -6.82 -0.95 -8.73
C ASP A 28 -6.77 0.11 -7.63
N HIS A 29 -7.34 -0.18 -6.45
CA HIS A 29 -7.29 0.74 -5.32
C HIS A 29 -5.85 0.99 -4.85
N VAL A 30 -5.02 -0.05 -4.76
CA VAL A 30 -3.61 0.07 -4.38
C VAL A 30 -2.82 0.88 -5.41
N VAL A 31 -3.07 0.69 -6.71
CA VAL A 31 -2.45 1.48 -7.78
C VAL A 31 -2.81 2.96 -7.67
N GLU A 32 -4.09 3.28 -7.47
CA GLU A 32 -4.55 4.66 -7.28
C GLU A 32 -3.96 5.31 -6.01
N MET A 33 -3.87 4.57 -4.90
CA MET A 33 -3.19 5.05 -3.69
C MET A 33 -1.73 5.44 -3.96
N LEU A 34 -1.00 4.62 -4.72
CA LEU A 34 0.40 4.90 -5.06
C LEU A 34 0.53 6.12 -5.96
N HIS A 35 -0.35 6.29 -6.95
CA HIS A 35 -0.39 7.50 -7.79
C HIS A 35 -0.71 8.74 -6.96
N SER A 36 -1.77 8.70 -6.17
CA SER A 36 -2.18 9.80 -5.30
C SER A 36 -1.05 10.22 -4.36
N ARG A 37 -0.32 9.27 -3.77
CA ARG A 37 0.83 9.56 -2.90
C ARG A 37 2.01 10.14 -3.67
N ARG A 38 2.27 9.69 -4.90
CA ARG A 38 3.30 10.29 -5.75
C ARG A 38 2.99 11.76 -6.06
N GLU A 39 1.73 12.06 -6.38
CA GLU A 39 1.29 13.42 -6.73
C GLU A 39 1.23 14.35 -5.51
N THR A 40 0.71 13.87 -4.39
CA THR A 40 0.45 14.72 -3.21
C THR A 40 1.61 14.78 -2.23
N GLN A 41 2.41 13.71 -2.13
CA GLN A 41 3.48 13.57 -1.14
C GLN A 41 4.86 13.40 -1.77
N GLY A 42 4.97 13.28 -3.10
CA GLY A 42 6.24 13.10 -3.79
C GLY A 42 6.88 11.72 -3.56
N VAL A 43 6.09 10.70 -3.24
CA VAL A 43 6.59 9.33 -3.06
C VAL A 43 7.09 8.78 -4.41
N ASN A 44 8.35 8.37 -4.46
CA ASN A 44 8.98 7.84 -5.69
C ASN A 44 9.54 6.42 -5.54
N TYR A 45 9.50 5.85 -4.33
CA TYR A 45 9.86 4.46 -4.07
C TYR A 45 9.00 3.92 -2.92
N VAL A 46 8.78 2.61 -2.93
CA VAL A 46 8.10 1.90 -1.83
C VAL A 46 8.89 0.65 -1.49
N THR A 47 8.85 0.28 -0.22
CA THR A 47 9.43 -0.98 0.26
C THR A 47 8.31 -1.99 0.47
N VAL A 48 8.48 -3.17 -0.11
CA VAL A 48 7.54 -4.29 0.05
C VAL A 48 8.25 -5.39 0.84
N GLN A 49 7.54 -6.00 1.79
CA GLN A 49 8.07 -7.14 2.53
C GLN A 49 8.36 -8.30 1.57
N GLN A 50 9.48 -9.00 1.77
CA GLN A 50 9.89 -10.10 0.88
C GLN A 50 8.79 -11.17 0.72
N SER A 51 8.07 -11.48 1.79
CA SER A 51 6.97 -12.45 1.79
C SER A 51 5.72 -11.98 1.01
N GLN A 52 5.69 -10.73 0.54
CA GLN A 52 4.58 -10.13 -0.21
C GLN A 52 4.96 -9.81 -1.65
N ILE A 53 6.19 -10.11 -2.08
CA ILE A 53 6.68 -9.79 -3.44
C ILE A 53 5.76 -10.37 -4.51
N GLU A 54 5.43 -11.66 -4.43
CA GLU A 54 4.56 -12.32 -5.42
C GLU A 54 3.15 -11.71 -5.48
N SER A 55 2.57 -11.38 -4.32
CA SER A 55 1.26 -10.74 -4.24
C SER A 55 1.28 -9.30 -4.75
N PHE A 56 2.45 -8.65 -4.74
CA PHE A 56 2.63 -7.29 -5.22
C PHE A 56 2.96 -7.21 -6.72
N ALA A 57 3.41 -8.31 -7.35
CA ALA A 57 3.78 -8.33 -8.76
C ALA A 57 2.70 -7.75 -9.71
N PRO A 58 1.39 -8.04 -9.56
CA PRO A 58 0.36 -7.46 -10.42
C PRO A 58 0.24 -5.93 -10.29
N VAL A 59 0.62 -5.34 -9.14
CA VAL A 59 0.66 -3.88 -8.95
C VAL A 59 1.74 -3.28 -9.83
N ILE A 60 2.91 -3.92 -9.88
CA ILE A 60 4.02 -3.49 -10.74
C ILE A 60 3.62 -3.55 -12.21
N ASP A 61 2.97 -4.62 -12.65
CA ASP A 61 2.50 -4.76 -14.04
C ASP A 61 1.56 -3.62 -14.46
N ARG A 62 0.70 -3.15 -13.54
CA ARG A 62 -0.21 -2.02 -13.79
C ARG A 62 0.49 -0.65 -13.76
N LEU A 63 1.56 -0.52 -12.97
CA LEU A 63 2.37 0.69 -12.93
C LEU A 63 3.35 0.78 -14.11
N HIS A 64 3.72 -0.36 -14.69
CA HIS A 64 4.63 -0.43 -15.83
C HIS A 64 3.92 0.05 -17.10
N GLY A 65 4.48 1.07 -17.77
CA GLY A 65 3.96 1.58 -19.03
C GLY A 65 3.15 2.89 -18.95
N ARG A 66 3.26 3.63 -17.83
CA ARG A 66 2.64 4.95 -17.65
C ARG A 66 3.65 6.02 -17.28
#